data_AF-A0A928RE77-F1
#
_entry.id   AF-A0A928RE77-F1
#
_cell.length_a   1.000
_cell.length_b   1.000
_cell.length_c   1.000
_cell.angle_alpha   90.00
_cell.angle_beta   90.00
_cell.angle_gamma   90.00
#
_symmetry.space_group_name_H-M   'P 1'
#
loop_
_entity.id
_entity.type
_entity.pdbx_description
1 polymer ?
#
loop_
_entity_poly.entity_id
_entity_poly.type
_entity_poly.pdbx_seq_one_letter_code
_entity_poly.pdbx_strand_id
1 'polypeptide(L)'
;MKVNYKNADADKNYYYLKENPSKIPFYFTYDNTEYHGLGGEDFVLIDKETTTNESREDTVYEYLLCNELNISLILTHYYSHGATEWTVYFENKTDKNTHIISDYYSKIVLEGENPVLKGILGDHQNKYTPYEYYLSKEEVSFVSDTGRATHIYFPYFNIEYGNKGCMFAIGWGGTWEADFKSVNNTTEYTAKAVNNFSTYLKPGEKIRTALFLCAPYTVRDEYYATNYWRNFYIECNMPKADKEGNPIEPFSTVCLANDTGLVNTDGSISERYFTYKPSIDKMIEEDVKVDFRW
;
A
#
# COMPACT_ATOMS: atom_id res chain seq x y z
N MET A 1 -18.70 12.15 -18.41
CA MET A 1 -17.42 12.85 -18.67
C MET A 1 -16.38 12.13 -17.82
N LYS A 2 -15.31 11.55 -18.38
CA LYS A 2 -14.24 10.95 -17.56
C LYS A 2 -13.58 12.08 -16.76
N VAL A 3 -13.54 11.95 -15.43
CA VAL A 3 -12.90 12.93 -14.56
C VAL A 3 -11.39 12.86 -14.81
N ASN A 4 -10.73 14.01 -14.93
CA ASN A 4 -9.29 14.09 -15.05
C ASN A 4 -8.67 14.14 -13.65
N TYR A 5 -7.89 13.12 -13.28
CA TYR A 5 -7.24 12.99 -11.98
C TYR A 5 -5.76 13.40 -11.99
N LYS A 6 -5.24 13.92 -13.12
CA LYS A 6 -3.87 14.41 -13.22
C LYS A 6 -3.60 15.51 -12.19
N ASN A 7 -2.40 15.50 -11.62
CA ASN A 7 -2.00 16.43 -10.59
C ASN A 7 -0.57 16.95 -10.86
N ALA A 8 -0.47 18.10 -11.54
CA ALA A 8 0.81 18.65 -11.97
C ALA A 8 1.76 19.00 -10.82
N ASP A 9 1.24 19.31 -9.62
CA ASP A 9 2.10 19.57 -8.46
C ASP A 9 2.65 18.27 -7.88
N ALA A 10 1.90 17.17 -7.96
CA ALA A 10 2.41 15.84 -7.63
C ALA A 10 3.47 15.37 -8.63
N ASP A 11 3.27 15.64 -9.92
CA ASP A 11 4.26 15.35 -10.97
C ASP A 11 5.59 16.09 -10.69
N LYS A 12 5.52 17.39 -10.34
CA LYS A 12 6.70 18.17 -9.94
C LYS A 12 7.37 17.59 -8.70
N ASN A 13 6.59 17.22 -7.69
CA ASN A 13 7.12 16.63 -6.47
C ASN A 13 7.81 15.29 -6.75
N TYR A 14 7.25 14.46 -7.63
CA TYR A 14 7.91 13.23 -8.08
C TYR A 14 9.26 13.51 -8.73
N TYR A 15 9.35 14.45 -9.68
CA TYR A 15 10.64 14.78 -10.31
C TYR A 15 11.64 15.34 -9.29
N TYR A 16 11.18 16.16 -8.33
CA TYR A 16 12.02 16.62 -7.22
C TYR A 16 12.59 15.43 -6.41
N LEU A 17 11.75 14.46 -6.03
CA LEU A 17 12.20 13.26 -5.31
C LEU A 17 13.15 12.39 -6.15
N LYS A 18 12.87 12.25 -7.45
CA LYS A 18 13.72 11.51 -8.39
C LYS A 18 15.11 12.14 -8.54
N GLU A 19 15.19 13.47 -8.53
CA GLU A 19 16.46 14.21 -8.59
C GLU A 19 17.17 14.27 -7.23
N ASN A 20 16.43 14.07 -6.14
CA ASN A 20 16.94 14.16 -4.77
C ASN A 20 16.59 12.89 -3.97
N PRO A 21 17.23 11.73 -4.23
CA PRO A 21 16.90 10.48 -3.55
C PRO A 21 17.03 10.54 -2.01
N SER A 22 17.83 11.47 -1.47
CA SER A 22 17.97 11.77 -0.03
C SER A 22 16.74 12.45 0.59
N LYS A 23 15.72 12.74 -0.21
CA LYS A 23 14.43 13.31 0.22
C LYS A 23 13.27 12.35 0.06
N ILE A 24 13.51 11.14 -0.46
CA ILE A 24 12.48 10.12 -0.59
C ILE A 24 12.07 9.70 0.82
N PRO A 25 10.75 9.68 1.12
CA PRO A 25 10.23 9.77 2.49
C PRO A 25 10.28 8.43 3.24
N PHE A 26 11.40 7.71 3.17
CA PHE A 26 11.65 6.53 3.99
C PHE A 26 12.89 6.71 4.86
N TYR A 27 12.87 6.03 5.99
CA TYR A 27 13.87 6.07 7.04
C TYR A 27 14.18 4.65 7.49
N PHE A 28 15.39 4.43 7.95
CA PHE A 28 15.83 3.18 8.57
C PHE A 28 17.07 3.42 9.41
N THR A 29 17.31 2.56 10.37
CA THR A 29 18.54 2.55 11.15
C THR A 29 19.47 1.47 10.63
N TYR A 30 20.74 1.79 10.43
CA TYR A 30 21.80 0.85 10.11
C TYR A 30 23.01 1.08 11.01
N ASP A 31 23.44 0.05 11.72
CA ASP A 31 24.54 0.13 12.70
C ASP A 31 24.38 1.26 13.74
N ASN A 32 23.16 1.46 14.24
CA ASN A 32 22.78 2.53 15.18
C ASN A 32 22.80 3.95 14.60
N THR A 33 22.97 4.11 13.28
CA THR A 33 22.82 5.39 12.58
C THR A 33 21.49 5.41 11.83
N GLU A 34 20.67 6.44 12.06
CA GLU A 34 19.44 6.65 11.29
C GLU A 34 19.77 7.32 9.95
N TYR A 35 19.18 6.79 8.88
CA TYR A 35 19.28 7.28 7.52
C TYR A 35 17.92 7.73 7.00
N HIS A 36 17.90 8.78 6.17
CA HIS A 36 16.72 9.30 5.47
C HIS A 36 16.96 9.29 3.97
N GLY A 37 16.07 8.60 3.23
CA GLY A 37 16.21 8.43 1.80
C GLY A 37 17.54 7.76 1.42
N LEU A 38 18.01 8.06 0.21
CA LEU A 38 19.30 7.59 -0.30
C LEU A 38 20.21 8.78 -0.63
N GLY A 39 21.26 8.96 0.15
CA GLY A 39 22.27 9.98 -0.13
C GLY A 39 22.99 10.47 1.11
N GLY A 40 24.11 11.17 0.89
CA GLY A 40 25.11 11.46 1.93
C GLY A 40 26.42 10.77 1.59
N GLU A 41 27.43 10.98 2.44
CA GLU A 41 28.80 10.51 2.19
C GLU A 41 28.93 8.99 2.31
N ASP A 42 28.05 8.34 3.07
CA ASP A 42 28.05 6.89 3.27
C ASP A 42 27.48 6.10 2.08
N PHE A 43 26.84 6.79 1.12
CA PHE A 43 26.15 6.18 -0.01
C PHE A 43 26.95 6.29 -1.31
N VAL A 44 27.17 5.16 -1.96
CA VAL A 44 27.72 5.08 -3.32
C VAL A 44 26.62 4.63 -4.27
N LEU A 45 26.26 5.48 -5.24
CA LEU A 45 25.35 5.10 -6.32
C LEU A 45 26.05 4.06 -7.22
N ILE A 46 25.46 2.86 -7.34
CA ILE A 46 25.93 1.80 -8.23
C ILE A 46 25.29 1.96 -9.60
N ASP A 47 23.96 2.07 -9.64
CA ASP A 47 23.21 2.12 -10.88
C ASP A 47 21.87 2.88 -10.72
N LYS A 48 21.35 3.37 -11.83
CA LYS A 48 20.04 4.00 -11.93
C LYS A 48 19.42 3.70 -13.28
N GLU A 49 18.29 3.02 -13.27
CA GLU A 49 17.50 2.74 -14.45
C GLU A 49 16.15 3.45 -14.38
N THR A 50 15.68 3.98 -15.51
CA THR A 50 14.32 4.53 -15.65
C THR A 50 13.62 3.87 -16.82
N THR A 51 12.44 3.31 -16.57
CA THR A 51 11.53 2.83 -17.60
C THR A 51 10.26 3.67 -17.57
N THR A 52 9.86 4.21 -18.72
CA THR A 52 8.69 5.08 -18.83
C THR A 52 7.74 4.54 -19.90
N ASN A 53 6.44 4.56 -19.62
CA ASN A 53 5.38 4.38 -20.60
C ASN A 53 4.34 5.51 -20.49
N GLU A 54 3.26 5.44 -21.27
CA GLU A 54 2.24 6.49 -21.29
C GLU A 54 1.51 6.68 -19.95
N SER A 55 1.45 5.65 -19.12
CA SER A 55 0.68 5.62 -17.87
C SER A 55 1.52 5.91 -16.63
N ARG A 56 2.77 5.46 -16.61
CA ARG A 56 3.64 5.52 -15.44
C ARG A 56 5.12 5.55 -15.80
N GLU A 57 5.91 5.96 -14.82
CA GLU A 57 7.37 5.88 -14.83
C GLU A 57 7.85 5.10 -13.62
N ASP A 58 8.77 4.16 -13.86
CA ASP A 58 9.45 3.35 -12.85
C ASP A 58 10.93 3.73 -12.85
N THR A 59 11.46 4.20 -11.73
CA THR A 59 12.89 4.46 -11.53
C THR A 59 13.44 3.53 -10.47
N VAL A 60 14.45 2.74 -10.82
CA VAL A 60 15.16 1.85 -9.90
C VAL A 60 16.52 2.45 -9.58
N TYR A 61 16.81 2.62 -8.30
CA TYR A 61 18.12 3.03 -7.80
C TYR A 61 18.80 1.85 -7.11
N GLU A 62 20.08 1.68 -7.38
CA GLU A 62 20.94 0.73 -6.68
C GLU A 62 22.05 1.51 -5.98
N TYR A 63 22.10 1.40 -4.65
CA TYR A 63 23.13 2.03 -3.82
C TYR A 63 23.89 1.01 -3.00
N LEU A 64 25.11 1.35 -2.62
CA LEU A 64 25.89 0.68 -1.59
C LEU A 64 26.05 1.61 -0.40
N LEU A 65 25.56 1.20 0.76
CA LEU A 65 25.71 1.91 2.02
C LEU A 65 26.92 1.36 2.78
N CYS A 66 27.79 2.25 3.27
CA CYS A 66 28.96 1.93 4.10
C CYS A 66 29.88 0.85 3.51
N ASN A 67 29.92 0.72 2.18
CA ASN A 67 30.62 -0.35 1.45
C ASN A 67 30.19 -1.79 1.83
N GLU A 68 28.99 -1.97 2.39
CA GLU A 68 28.52 -3.27 2.88
C GLU A 68 27.10 -3.62 2.41
N LEU A 69 26.12 -2.73 2.65
CA LEU A 69 24.71 -3.05 2.41
C LEU A 69 24.25 -2.53 1.04
N ASN A 70 23.80 -3.44 0.17
CA ASN A 70 23.17 -3.04 -1.08
C ASN A 70 21.71 -2.65 -0.82
N ILE A 71 21.31 -1.51 -1.36
CA ILE A 71 19.95 -0.98 -1.23
C ILE A 71 19.38 -0.73 -2.61
N SER A 72 18.31 -1.44 -2.94
CA SER A 72 17.52 -1.21 -4.15
C SER A 72 16.26 -0.42 -3.79
N LEU A 73 16.01 0.69 -4.46
CA LEU A 73 14.77 1.46 -4.33
C LEU A 73 14.03 1.46 -5.65
N ILE A 74 12.78 1.00 -5.62
CA ILE A 74 11.84 1.15 -6.74
C ILE A 74 10.97 2.36 -6.42
N LEU A 75 11.08 3.43 -7.21
CA LEU A 75 10.24 4.63 -7.15
C LEU A 75 9.35 4.66 -8.40
N THR A 76 8.04 4.60 -8.22
CA THR A 76 7.07 4.53 -9.31
C THR A 76 6.12 5.72 -9.25
N HIS A 77 5.78 6.30 -10.40
CA HIS A 77 4.84 7.42 -10.48
C HIS A 77 3.81 7.24 -11.59
N TYR A 78 2.53 7.39 -11.25
CA TYR A 78 1.39 7.25 -12.16
C TYR A 78 0.86 8.63 -12.56
N TYR A 79 1.20 9.08 -13.77
CA TYR A 79 0.84 10.40 -14.28
C TYR A 79 -0.67 10.65 -14.34
N SER A 80 -1.47 9.58 -14.49
CA SER A 80 -2.94 9.67 -14.56
C SER A 80 -3.58 10.17 -13.26
N HIS A 81 -2.92 9.96 -12.12
CA HIS A 81 -3.45 10.24 -10.78
C HIS A 81 -2.48 11.07 -9.91
N GLY A 82 -1.27 11.37 -10.41
CA GLY A 82 -0.21 12.00 -9.61
C GLY A 82 0.21 11.16 -8.41
N ALA A 83 0.05 9.84 -8.49
CA ALA A 83 0.31 8.91 -7.39
C ALA A 83 1.76 8.42 -7.44
N THR A 84 2.44 8.41 -6.30
CA THR A 84 3.84 7.96 -6.19
C THR A 84 3.97 6.85 -5.16
N GLU A 85 4.66 5.78 -5.55
CA GLU A 85 4.94 4.61 -4.71
C GLU A 85 6.44 4.43 -4.53
N TRP A 86 6.85 3.92 -3.38
CA TRP A 86 8.22 3.45 -3.18
C TRP A 86 8.25 2.11 -2.44
N THR A 87 9.21 1.28 -2.82
CA THR A 87 9.55 0.02 -2.16
C THR A 87 11.06 -0.10 -2.04
N VAL A 88 11.55 -0.47 -0.86
CA VAL A 88 12.98 -0.63 -0.58
C VAL A 88 13.32 -2.10 -0.41
N TYR A 89 14.47 -2.49 -0.92
CA TYR A 89 15.07 -3.80 -0.72
C TYR A 89 16.44 -3.63 -0.07
N PHE A 90 16.75 -4.52 0.85
CA PHE A 90 18.07 -4.62 1.47
C PHE A 90 18.68 -5.95 1.07
N GLU A 91 19.92 -5.94 0.61
CA GLU A 91 20.62 -7.11 0.11
C GLU A 91 22.06 -7.12 0.62
N ASN A 92 22.53 -8.30 1.04
CA ASN A 92 23.90 -8.50 1.44
C ASN A 92 24.66 -9.28 0.37
N LYS A 93 25.53 -8.60 -0.37
CA LYS A 93 26.41 -9.21 -1.38
C LYS A 93 27.81 -9.52 -0.86
N THR A 94 28.07 -9.30 0.43
CA THR A 94 29.37 -9.57 1.07
C THR A 94 29.48 -11.03 1.52
N ASP A 95 30.65 -11.41 2.04
CA ASP A 95 30.94 -12.73 2.61
C ASP A 95 30.71 -12.82 4.13
N LYS A 96 30.20 -11.76 4.76
CA LYS A 96 29.91 -11.70 6.20
C LYS A 96 28.47 -11.28 6.46
N ASN A 97 28.01 -11.44 7.69
CA ASN A 97 26.71 -10.87 8.09
C ASN A 97 26.80 -9.34 8.06
N THR A 98 25.71 -8.68 7.68
CA THR A 98 25.60 -7.22 7.79
C THR A 98 25.55 -6.77 9.25
N HIS A 99 25.79 -5.49 9.47
CA HIS A 99 25.28 -4.81 10.66
C HIS A 99 23.74 -4.89 10.75
N ILE A 100 23.20 -4.53 11.92
CA ILE A 100 21.76 -4.55 12.17
C ILE A 100 21.08 -3.46 11.34
N ILE A 101 20.02 -3.86 10.65
CA ILE A 101 19.04 -3.00 9.98
C ILE A 101 17.78 -2.99 10.87
N SER A 102 17.32 -1.81 11.27
CA SER A 102 16.11 -1.67 12.10
C SER A 102 15.28 -0.45 11.73
N ASP A 103 14.11 -0.32 12.36
CA ASP A 103 13.28 0.89 12.36
C ASP A 103 12.96 1.41 10.95
N TYR A 104 12.53 0.54 10.05
CA TYR A 104 12.12 0.97 8.71
C TYR A 104 10.73 1.61 8.74
N TYR A 105 10.65 2.89 8.38
CA TYR A 105 9.40 3.64 8.31
C TYR A 105 9.37 4.64 7.16
N SER A 106 8.17 5.08 6.82
CA SER A 106 7.91 6.20 5.93
C SER A 106 7.38 7.37 6.74
N LYS A 107 7.81 8.60 6.43
CA LYS A 107 7.29 9.82 7.05
C LYS A 107 7.02 10.90 6.02
N ILE A 108 5.79 11.41 6.01
CA ILE A 108 5.32 12.43 5.08
C ILE A 108 4.70 13.57 5.87
N VAL A 109 4.97 14.79 5.42
CA VAL A 109 4.41 16.01 6.00
C VAL A 109 3.50 16.68 4.98
N LEU A 110 2.27 16.95 5.41
CA LEU A 110 1.26 17.64 4.62
C LEU A 110 0.98 19.02 5.22
N GLU A 111 1.06 20.05 4.39
CA GLU A 111 0.71 21.41 4.76
C GLU A 111 -0.72 21.75 4.36
N GLY A 112 -1.55 22.08 5.34
CA GLY A 112 -2.88 22.64 5.15
C GLY A 112 -3.81 22.51 6.35
N GLU A 113 -4.84 23.34 6.35
CA GLU A 113 -5.73 23.53 7.50
C GLU A 113 -6.83 22.46 7.58
N ASN A 114 -7.42 22.30 8.76
CA ASN A 114 -8.58 21.45 9.01
C ASN A 114 -8.42 20.00 8.50
N PRO A 115 -7.33 19.29 8.90
CA PRO A 115 -7.09 17.92 8.48
C PRO A 115 -8.13 16.96 9.08
N VAL A 116 -8.73 16.15 8.21
CA VAL A 116 -9.69 15.11 8.57
C VAL A 116 -9.21 13.79 7.98
N LEU A 117 -8.96 12.83 8.86
CA LEU A 117 -8.56 11.48 8.52
C LEU A 117 -9.81 10.60 8.40
N LYS A 118 -9.94 9.89 7.29
CA LYS A 118 -11.05 8.99 6.97
C LYS A 118 -10.54 7.65 6.48
N GLY A 119 -11.36 6.62 6.62
CA GLY A 119 -11.06 5.28 6.13
C GLY A 119 -12.13 4.28 6.55
N ILE A 120 -11.79 3.00 6.47
CA ILE A 120 -12.63 1.89 6.93
C ILE A 120 -11.85 1.01 7.91
N LEU A 121 -12.57 0.44 8.86
CA LEU A 121 -12.04 -0.59 9.74
C LEU A 121 -11.96 -1.95 9.00
N GLY A 122 -11.35 -2.93 9.64
CA GLY A 122 -11.25 -4.31 9.15
C GLY A 122 -12.56 -5.10 9.24
N ASP A 123 -12.55 -6.33 8.72
CA ASP A 123 -13.74 -7.20 8.73
C ASP A 123 -14.12 -7.63 10.15
N HIS A 124 -13.14 -8.05 10.96
CA HIS A 124 -13.30 -8.82 12.19
C HIS A 124 -14.55 -8.49 13.02
N GLN A 125 -14.43 -7.55 13.96
CA GLN A 125 -15.55 -7.08 14.78
C GLN A 125 -16.17 -5.81 14.20
N ASN A 126 -15.50 -5.21 13.22
CA ASN A 126 -15.80 -3.87 12.75
C ASN A 126 -16.58 -3.87 11.43
N LYS A 127 -16.68 -4.98 10.71
CA LYS A 127 -17.49 -5.13 9.48
C LYS A 127 -17.27 -4.00 8.47
N TYR A 128 -16.02 -3.59 8.27
CA TYR A 128 -15.66 -2.51 7.35
C TYR A 128 -16.30 -1.15 7.68
N THR A 129 -16.66 -0.91 8.94
CA THR A 129 -17.30 0.34 9.37
C THR A 129 -16.41 1.54 9.03
N PRO A 130 -16.95 2.58 8.37
CA PRO A 130 -16.19 3.79 8.09
C PRO A 130 -15.88 4.56 9.37
N TYR A 131 -14.75 5.26 9.39
CA TYR A 131 -14.38 6.17 10.47
C TYR A 131 -13.99 7.55 9.94
N GLU A 132 -14.11 8.54 10.81
CA GLU A 132 -13.67 9.92 10.59
C GLU A 132 -13.05 10.47 11.89
N TYR A 133 -11.84 11.02 11.79
CA TYR A 133 -11.14 11.67 12.89
C TYR A 133 -10.69 13.07 12.49
N TYR A 134 -10.93 14.05 13.36
CA TYR A 134 -10.47 15.42 13.18
C TYR A 134 -9.09 15.56 13.81
N LEU A 135 -8.03 15.51 13.00
CA LEU A 135 -6.65 15.50 13.49
C LEU A 135 -6.24 16.80 14.21
N SER A 136 -7.05 17.86 14.09
CA SER A 136 -6.90 19.08 14.90
C SER A 136 -7.29 18.92 16.37
N LYS A 137 -7.92 17.80 16.74
CA LYS A 137 -8.42 17.53 18.11
C LYS A 137 -7.63 16.43 18.81
N GLU A 138 -7.12 15.46 18.07
CA GLU A 138 -6.43 14.29 18.62
C GLU A 138 -5.39 13.73 17.65
N GLU A 139 -4.38 13.08 18.23
CA GLU A 139 -3.46 12.22 17.49
C GLU A 139 -4.12 10.85 17.30
N VAL A 140 -3.90 10.20 16.16
CA VAL A 140 -4.53 8.93 15.82
C VAL A 140 -3.46 7.91 15.45
N SER A 141 -3.55 6.71 16.02
CA SER A 141 -2.63 5.60 15.75
C SER A 141 -3.40 4.33 15.41
N PHE A 142 -2.90 3.58 14.43
CA PHE A 142 -3.41 2.26 14.07
C PHE A 142 -2.28 1.24 14.12
N VAL A 143 -2.57 0.06 14.65
CA VAL A 143 -1.61 -1.03 14.78
C VAL A 143 -2.24 -2.31 14.26
N SER A 144 -1.51 -3.00 13.37
CA SER A 144 -1.76 -4.38 12.99
C SER A 144 -0.58 -5.22 13.46
N ASP A 145 -0.80 -6.04 14.49
CA ASP A 145 0.24 -6.83 15.19
C ASP A 145 0.04 -8.35 15.04
N THR A 146 -1.12 -8.79 14.56
CA THR A 146 -1.48 -10.22 14.42
C THR A 146 -1.02 -10.88 13.12
N GLY A 147 -0.31 -10.15 12.25
CA GLY A 147 0.12 -10.64 10.93
C GLY A 147 -1.03 -10.78 9.92
N ARG A 148 -2.18 -10.14 10.17
CA ARG A 148 -3.34 -10.09 9.28
C ARG A 148 -3.64 -8.63 8.95
N ALA A 149 -3.07 -8.14 7.84
CA ALA A 149 -3.00 -6.71 7.52
C ALA A 149 -4.33 -5.95 7.52
N THR A 150 -5.47 -6.62 7.28
CA THR A 150 -6.81 -6.00 7.19
C THR A 150 -7.78 -6.44 8.29
N HIS A 151 -7.29 -7.07 9.36
CA HIS A 151 -8.14 -7.74 10.35
C HIS A 151 -8.96 -6.75 11.18
N ILE A 152 -8.29 -5.78 11.84
CA ILE A 152 -8.94 -4.76 12.68
C ILE A 152 -9.07 -3.42 11.94
N TYR A 153 -8.09 -3.09 11.09
CA TYR A 153 -7.97 -1.82 10.36
C TYR A 153 -7.55 -2.09 8.91
N PHE A 154 -8.00 -1.26 7.96
CA PHE A 154 -7.42 -1.27 6.61
C PHE A 154 -6.20 -0.34 6.56
N PRO A 155 -5.10 -0.76 5.91
CA PRO A 155 -3.90 0.06 5.78
C PRO A 155 -4.02 1.16 4.70
N TYR A 156 -5.23 1.68 4.47
CA TYR A 156 -5.55 2.72 3.48
C TYR A 156 -6.20 3.92 4.18
N PHE A 157 -5.60 5.09 4.03
CA PHE A 157 -5.94 6.28 4.80
C PHE A 157 -6.21 7.45 3.86
N ASN A 158 -7.37 8.08 3.99
CA ASN A 158 -7.70 9.31 3.29
C ASN A 158 -7.52 10.50 4.22
N ILE A 159 -6.62 11.43 3.91
CA ILE A 159 -6.53 12.71 4.62
C ILE A 159 -7.05 13.82 3.73
N GLU A 160 -8.15 14.45 4.14
CA GLU A 160 -8.64 15.69 3.55
C GLU A 160 -8.10 16.90 4.33
N TYR A 161 -7.57 17.91 3.64
CA TYR A 161 -7.00 19.11 4.26
C TYR A 161 -7.05 20.30 3.30
N GLY A 162 -7.33 21.49 3.83
CA GLY A 162 -7.62 22.68 3.04
C GLY A 162 -8.76 22.40 2.05
N ASN A 163 -8.46 22.51 0.76
CA ASN A 163 -9.35 22.25 -0.37
C ASN A 163 -8.99 20.99 -1.18
N LYS A 164 -8.12 20.13 -0.66
CA LYS A 164 -7.53 18.97 -1.35
C LYS A 164 -7.43 17.77 -0.40
N GLY A 165 -6.76 16.70 -0.82
CA GLY A 165 -6.44 15.60 0.08
C GLY A 165 -5.39 14.64 -0.48
N CYS A 166 -5.12 13.59 0.27
CA CYS A 166 -4.15 12.56 -0.09
C CYS A 166 -4.61 11.19 0.40
N MET A 167 -4.56 10.20 -0.50
CA MET A 167 -4.69 8.79 -0.13
C MET A 167 -3.29 8.23 0.17
N PHE A 168 -3.15 7.60 1.33
CA PHE A 168 -1.97 6.82 1.71
C PHE A 168 -2.33 5.34 1.76
N ALA A 169 -1.38 4.49 1.37
CA ALA A 169 -1.52 3.05 1.55
C ALA A 169 -0.21 2.39 1.99
N ILE A 170 -0.33 1.36 2.82
CA ILE A 170 0.74 0.43 3.16
C ILE A 170 0.44 -0.90 2.43
N GLY A 171 1.14 -1.15 1.33
CA GLY A 171 1.07 -2.38 0.54
C GLY A 171 1.86 -3.50 1.19
N TRP A 172 1.32 -4.07 2.28
CA TRP A 172 1.97 -5.11 3.07
C TRP A 172 0.96 -6.12 3.64
N GLY A 173 1.29 -7.41 3.57
CA GLY A 173 0.44 -8.48 4.12
C GLY A 173 0.70 -8.80 5.59
N GLY A 174 1.77 -8.27 6.18
CA GLY A 174 2.17 -8.54 7.57
C GLY A 174 1.68 -7.49 8.57
N THR A 175 2.45 -7.32 9.65
CA THR A 175 2.21 -6.29 10.67
C THR A 175 2.62 -4.90 10.17
N TRP A 176 1.95 -3.87 10.66
CA TRP A 176 2.23 -2.47 10.33
C TRP A 176 1.70 -1.53 11.42
N GLU A 177 2.23 -0.31 11.43
CA GLU A 177 1.78 0.80 12.28
C GLU A 177 1.59 2.04 11.40
N ALA A 178 0.61 2.88 11.75
CA ALA A 178 0.38 4.17 11.11
C ALA A 178 -0.04 5.20 12.16
N ASP A 179 0.69 6.30 12.23
CA ASP A 179 0.52 7.40 13.19
C ASP A 179 0.23 8.71 12.45
N PHE A 180 -0.70 9.48 12.98
CA PHE A 180 -1.16 10.74 12.43
C PHE A 180 -1.18 11.81 13.51
N LYS A 181 -0.46 12.92 13.26
CA LYS A 181 -0.35 14.03 14.18
C LYS A 181 -0.43 15.35 13.43
N SER A 182 -1.27 16.28 13.89
CA SER A 182 -1.37 17.61 13.30
C SER A 182 -1.02 18.70 14.31
N VAL A 183 -0.09 19.59 13.94
CA VAL A 183 0.32 20.76 14.72
C VAL A 183 0.44 21.96 13.78
N ASN A 184 -0.17 23.09 14.12
CA ASN A 184 -0.03 24.36 13.38
C ASN A 184 -0.26 24.26 11.86
N ASN A 185 -1.36 23.61 11.42
CA ASN A 185 -1.70 23.36 10.01
C ASN A 185 -0.71 22.45 9.26
N THR A 186 0.15 21.73 9.98
CA THR A 186 1.05 20.72 9.44
C THR A 186 0.65 19.36 9.97
N THR A 187 0.33 18.42 9.09
CA THR A 187 -0.01 17.03 9.44
C THR A 187 1.14 16.10 9.09
N GLU A 188 1.69 15.42 10.09
CA GLU A 188 2.65 14.33 9.94
C GLU A 188 1.90 12.99 9.85
N TYR A 189 2.27 12.21 8.84
CA TYR A 189 1.92 10.80 8.70
C TYR A 189 3.20 9.97 8.78
N THR A 190 3.26 9.07 9.76
CA THR A 190 4.36 8.11 9.92
C THR A 190 3.82 6.69 9.80
N ALA A 191 4.45 5.84 9.00
CA ALA A 191 4.02 4.47 8.80
C ALA A 191 5.18 3.48 8.77
N LYS A 192 5.03 2.35 9.46
CA LYS A 192 6.05 1.30 9.54
C LYS A 192 5.62 0.04 8.80
N ALA A 193 6.61 -0.63 8.22
CA ALA A 193 6.46 -1.99 7.75
C ALA A 193 7.13 -2.94 8.75
N VAL A 194 6.42 -3.98 9.19
CA VAL A 194 6.90 -4.95 10.20
C VAL A 194 7.13 -4.28 11.57
N ASN A 195 6.31 -4.59 12.56
CA ASN A 195 6.42 -4.00 13.88
C ASN A 195 7.68 -4.51 14.56
N ASN A 196 8.45 -3.61 15.19
CA ASN A 196 9.75 -3.93 15.81
C ASN A 196 10.76 -4.56 14.83
N PHE A 197 10.76 -4.12 13.56
CA PHE A 197 11.74 -4.57 12.58
C PHE A 197 13.17 -4.33 13.07
N SER A 198 13.91 -5.42 13.29
CA SER A 198 15.34 -5.43 13.64
C SER A 198 15.94 -6.76 13.20
N THR A 199 16.85 -6.73 12.24
CA THR A 199 17.46 -7.93 11.66
C THR A 199 18.89 -7.66 11.17
N TYR A 200 19.63 -8.72 10.89
CA TYR A 200 20.80 -8.68 10.01
C TYR A 200 20.56 -9.59 8.82
N LEU A 201 21.37 -9.44 7.76
CA LEU A 201 21.33 -10.30 6.59
C LEU A 201 22.60 -11.14 6.50
N LYS A 202 22.46 -12.44 6.30
CA LYS A 202 23.58 -13.33 5.97
C LYS A 202 24.04 -13.12 4.52
N PRO A 203 25.24 -13.60 4.15
CA PRO A 203 25.72 -13.57 2.77
C PRO A 203 24.68 -14.10 1.78
N GLY A 204 24.34 -13.28 0.78
CA GLY A 204 23.38 -13.59 -0.28
C GLY A 204 21.90 -13.42 0.08
N GLU A 205 21.57 -13.04 1.32
CA GLU A 205 20.17 -12.75 1.69
C GLU A 205 19.70 -11.40 1.15
N LYS A 206 18.45 -11.37 0.71
CA LYS A 206 17.73 -10.17 0.26
C LYS A 206 16.36 -10.14 0.92
N ILE A 207 15.97 -8.98 1.45
CA ILE A 207 14.64 -8.72 1.98
C ILE A 207 14.00 -7.53 1.28
N ARG A 208 12.66 -7.52 1.26
CA ARG A 208 11.83 -6.44 0.73
C ARG A 208 11.02 -5.84 1.87
N THR A 209 10.85 -4.52 1.87
CA THR A 209 9.97 -3.81 2.81
C THR A 209 8.54 -3.64 2.26
N ALA A 210 7.63 -2.99 3.02
CA ALA A 210 6.33 -2.63 2.47
C ALA A 210 6.47 -1.68 1.28
N LEU A 211 5.50 -1.76 0.36
CA LEU A 211 5.24 -0.65 -0.56
C LEU A 211 4.51 0.45 0.21
N PHE A 212 4.96 1.68 0.07
CA PHE A 212 4.21 2.85 0.54
C PHE A 212 3.73 3.66 -0.66
N LEU A 213 2.52 4.20 -0.55
CA LEU A 213 1.87 5.00 -1.58
C LEU A 213 1.48 6.37 -1.02
N CYS A 214 1.71 7.41 -1.81
CA CYS A 214 1.19 8.75 -1.63
C CYS A 214 0.45 9.17 -2.91
N ALA A 215 -0.87 9.36 -2.83
CA ALA A 215 -1.75 9.64 -3.95
C ALA A 215 -2.57 10.93 -3.68
N PRO A 216 -1.97 12.11 -3.89
CA PRO A 216 -2.60 13.40 -3.66
C PRO A 216 -3.64 13.74 -4.73
N TYR A 217 -4.78 14.27 -4.30
CA TYR A 217 -5.89 14.68 -5.16
C TYR A 217 -6.29 16.13 -4.87
N THR A 218 -6.86 16.82 -5.86
CA THR A 218 -6.93 18.29 -5.87
C THR A 218 -8.24 18.89 -5.38
N VAL A 219 -9.23 18.05 -5.05
CA VAL A 219 -10.58 18.48 -4.66
C VAL A 219 -10.98 17.79 -3.36
N ARG A 220 -11.27 18.58 -2.32
CA ARG A 220 -11.88 18.11 -1.07
C ARG A 220 -13.37 17.88 -1.26
N ASP A 221 -13.70 16.68 -1.73
CA ASP A 221 -15.06 16.18 -1.89
C ASP A 221 -15.05 14.66 -1.72
N GLU A 222 -15.99 14.12 -0.93
CA GLU A 222 -16.00 12.71 -0.56
C GLU A 222 -16.21 11.79 -1.77
N TYR A 223 -17.09 12.17 -2.70
CA TYR A 223 -17.34 11.42 -3.92
C TYR A 223 -16.14 11.49 -4.87
N TYR A 224 -15.50 12.65 -4.98
CA TYR A 224 -14.29 12.83 -5.77
C TYR A 224 -13.17 11.94 -5.24
N ALA A 225 -12.87 11.99 -3.94
CA ALA A 225 -11.82 11.20 -3.31
C ALA A 225 -12.08 9.69 -3.43
N THR A 226 -13.33 9.25 -3.22
CA THR A 226 -13.73 7.85 -3.36
C THR A 226 -13.57 7.36 -4.80
N ASN A 227 -14.01 8.14 -5.79
CA ASN A 227 -13.89 7.77 -7.20
C ASN A 227 -12.44 7.86 -7.70
N TYR A 228 -11.66 8.80 -7.21
CA TYR A 228 -10.21 8.88 -7.44
C TYR A 228 -9.54 7.57 -7.00
N TRP A 229 -9.77 7.13 -5.75
CA TRP A 229 -9.17 5.91 -5.23
C TRP A 229 -9.61 4.66 -6.00
N ARG A 230 -10.91 4.53 -6.28
CA ARG A 230 -11.45 3.41 -7.07
C ARG A 230 -10.86 3.37 -8.48
N ASN A 231 -10.77 4.51 -9.16
CA ASN A 231 -10.21 4.57 -10.50
C ASN A 231 -8.71 4.25 -10.50
N PHE A 232 -7.95 4.82 -9.57
CA PHE A 232 -6.54 4.50 -9.39
C PHE A 232 -6.33 3.00 -9.15
N TYR A 233 -7.10 2.40 -8.24
CA TYR A 233 -7.01 0.97 -7.96
C TYR A 233 -7.30 0.13 -9.20
N ILE A 234 -8.36 0.44 -9.94
CA ILE A 234 -8.77 -0.32 -11.13
C ILE A 234 -7.75 -0.20 -12.27
N GLU A 235 -7.30 1.01 -12.57
CA GLU A 235 -6.43 1.27 -13.72
C GLU A 235 -4.98 0.84 -13.45
N CYS A 236 -4.50 1.03 -12.22
CA CYS A 236 -3.07 0.92 -11.90
C CYS A 236 -2.68 -0.30 -11.06
N ASN A 237 -3.59 -0.82 -10.22
CA ASN A 237 -3.25 -1.86 -9.24
C ASN A 237 -3.91 -3.22 -9.48
N MET A 238 -5.13 -3.21 -10.04
CA MET A 238 -5.88 -4.46 -10.24
C MET A 238 -5.14 -5.37 -11.23
N PRO A 239 -4.98 -6.67 -10.90
CA PRO A 239 -4.38 -7.63 -11.82
C PRO A 239 -5.19 -7.69 -13.12
N LYS A 240 -4.53 -8.09 -14.21
CA LYS A 240 -5.20 -8.36 -15.47
C LYS A 240 -5.86 -9.74 -15.41
N ALA A 241 -6.97 -9.90 -16.12
CA ALA A 241 -7.75 -11.14 -16.13
C ALA A 241 -6.99 -12.30 -16.74
N ASP A 242 -6.07 -12.01 -17.66
CA ASP A 242 -5.30 -12.99 -18.42
C ASP A 242 -3.92 -12.45 -18.84
N LYS A 243 -3.16 -13.30 -19.53
CA LYS A 243 -1.80 -13.00 -20.03
C LYS A 243 -1.80 -11.99 -21.18
N GLU A 244 -2.91 -11.87 -21.91
CA GLU A 244 -3.12 -10.87 -22.96
C GLU A 244 -3.28 -9.46 -22.38
N GLY A 245 -3.54 -9.36 -21.07
CA GLY A 245 -3.63 -8.09 -20.36
C GLY A 245 -5.03 -7.52 -20.31
N ASN A 246 -6.06 -8.34 -20.55
CA ASN A 246 -7.44 -7.88 -20.54
C ASN A 246 -7.85 -7.39 -19.14
N PRO A 247 -8.71 -6.36 -19.04
CA PRO A 247 -9.23 -5.92 -17.75
C PRO A 247 -10.06 -7.01 -17.08
N ILE A 248 -10.06 -7.03 -15.75
CA ILE A 248 -11.03 -7.83 -14.99
C ILE A 248 -12.41 -7.20 -15.20
N GLU A 249 -13.31 -7.99 -15.77
CA GLU A 249 -14.73 -7.64 -15.91
C GLU A 249 -15.52 -8.09 -14.67
N PRO A 250 -16.64 -7.42 -14.34
CA PRO A 250 -17.53 -7.90 -13.30
C PRO A 250 -17.96 -9.34 -13.56
N PHE A 251 -17.79 -10.21 -12.56
CA PHE A 251 -18.21 -11.59 -12.61
C PHE A 251 -19.04 -11.94 -11.37
N SER A 252 -19.89 -12.93 -11.54
CA SER A 252 -20.74 -13.50 -10.51
C SER A 252 -20.10 -14.76 -9.93
N THR A 253 -20.16 -14.89 -8.61
CA THR A 253 -19.70 -16.10 -7.91
C THR A 253 -20.80 -16.63 -7.01
N VAL A 254 -20.87 -17.96 -6.88
CA VAL A 254 -21.72 -18.64 -5.90
C VAL A 254 -20.87 -19.38 -4.88
N CYS A 255 -21.21 -19.22 -3.60
CA CYS A 255 -20.67 -20.02 -2.50
C CYS A 255 -21.81 -20.85 -1.91
N LEU A 256 -21.76 -22.18 -2.09
CA LEU A 256 -22.79 -23.11 -1.63
C LEU A 256 -22.44 -23.79 -0.30
N ALA A 257 -21.26 -23.53 0.26
CA ALA A 257 -20.75 -24.20 1.46
C ALA A 257 -21.64 -23.98 2.70
N ASN A 258 -22.43 -22.90 2.73
CA ASN A 258 -23.37 -22.58 3.81
C ASN A 258 -24.76 -23.21 3.62
N ASP A 259 -25.11 -23.68 2.42
CA ASP A 259 -26.42 -24.28 2.10
C ASP A 259 -26.50 -25.76 2.49
N THR A 260 -25.46 -26.26 3.15
CA THR A 260 -25.25 -27.69 3.36
C THR A 260 -25.97 -28.23 4.59
N GLY A 261 -26.36 -27.36 5.52
CA GLY A 261 -26.87 -27.76 6.84
C GLY A 261 -25.85 -28.50 7.71
N LEU A 262 -24.59 -28.61 7.26
CA LEU A 262 -23.49 -29.25 7.97
C LEU A 262 -22.64 -28.21 8.69
N VAL A 263 -21.96 -28.63 9.76
CA VAL A 263 -20.98 -27.78 10.44
C VAL A 263 -19.89 -27.39 9.45
N ASN A 264 -19.67 -26.10 9.28
CA ASN A 264 -18.68 -25.54 8.38
C ASN A 264 -17.56 -24.91 9.22
N THR A 265 -16.34 -25.46 9.19
CA THR A 265 -15.19 -24.91 9.94
C THR A 265 -14.12 -24.29 9.06
N ASP A 266 -14.17 -24.47 7.73
CA ASP A 266 -13.18 -23.96 6.77
C ASP A 266 -13.56 -24.19 5.28
N GLY A 267 -14.83 -24.46 4.97
CA GLY A 267 -15.30 -24.73 3.60
C GLY A 267 -15.02 -26.15 3.07
N SER A 268 -14.16 -26.94 3.73
CA SER A 268 -13.72 -28.24 3.19
C SER A 268 -14.53 -29.45 3.67
N ILE A 269 -15.21 -29.34 4.81
CA ILE A 269 -15.92 -30.45 5.44
C ILE A 269 -17.43 -30.52 5.16
N SER A 270 -18.00 -29.48 4.54
CA SER A 270 -19.45 -29.33 4.35
C SER A 270 -19.93 -29.73 2.95
N GLU A 271 -19.04 -29.88 1.97
CA GLU A 271 -19.41 -30.26 0.61
C GLU A 271 -19.50 -31.78 0.43
N ARG A 272 -20.73 -32.28 0.34
CA ARG A 272 -21.04 -33.67 -0.02
C ARG A 272 -21.99 -33.68 -1.20
N TYR A 273 -22.06 -34.80 -1.91
CA TYR A 273 -22.94 -34.93 -3.08
C TYR A 273 -24.37 -34.48 -2.79
N PHE A 274 -24.89 -34.70 -1.57
CA PHE A 274 -26.26 -34.36 -1.19
C PHE A 274 -26.44 -32.93 -0.69
N THR A 275 -25.37 -32.15 -0.50
CA THR A 275 -25.45 -30.79 0.03
C THR A 275 -25.36 -29.73 -1.07
N TYR A 276 -24.42 -29.84 -2.00
CA TYR A 276 -24.33 -28.88 -3.11
C TYR A 276 -25.24 -29.24 -4.30
N LYS A 277 -25.50 -30.54 -4.55
CA LYS A 277 -26.25 -30.97 -5.74
C LYS A 277 -27.67 -30.41 -5.80
N PRO A 278 -28.46 -30.39 -4.72
CA PRO A 278 -29.80 -29.80 -4.77
C PRO A 278 -29.77 -28.32 -5.17
N SER A 279 -28.82 -27.54 -4.64
CA SER A 279 -28.65 -26.12 -5.01
C SER A 279 -28.25 -25.97 -6.48
N ILE A 280 -27.31 -26.79 -6.96
CA ILE A 280 -26.90 -26.78 -8.39
C ILE A 280 -28.05 -27.21 -9.31
N ASP A 281 -28.78 -28.27 -8.97
CA ASP A 281 -29.94 -28.73 -9.74
C ASP A 281 -31.01 -27.64 -9.81
N LYS A 282 -31.24 -26.92 -8.70
CA LYS A 282 -32.19 -25.79 -8.66
C LYS A 282 -31.70 -24.61 -9.49
N MET A 283 -30.41 -24.27 -9.44
CA MET A 283 -29.83 -23.24 -10.30
C MET A 283 -30.01 -23.59 -11.78
N ILE A 284 -29.82 -24.87 -12.16
CA ILE A 284 -30.06 -25.34 -13.53
C ILE A 284 -31.55 -25.26 -13.89
N GLU A 285 -32.44 -25.69 -12.99
CA GLU A 285 -33.90 -25.63 -13.19
C GLU A 285 -34.39 -24.18 -13.43
N GLU A 286 -33.83 -23.22 -12.71
CA GLU A 286 -34.21 -21.80 -12.77
C GLU A 286 -33.35 -20.95 -13.75
N ASP A 287 -32.48 -21.58 -14.53
CA ASP A 287 -31.50 -20.92 -15.44
C ASP A 287 -30.64 -19.83 -14.75
N VAL A 288 -30.29 -20.04 -13.47
CA VAL A 288 -29.40 -19.16 -12.72
C VAL A 288 -27.95 -19.45 -13.13
N LYS A 289 -27.36 -18.52 -13.87
CA LYS A 289 -25.97 -18.61 -14.35
C LYS A 289 -25.04 -17.82 -13.45
N VAL A 290 -23.91 -18.43 -13.12
CA VAL A 290 -22.79 -17.77 -12.43
C VAL A 290 -21.49 -18.07 -13.17
N ASP A 291 -20.56 -17.13 -13.13
CA ASP A 291 -19.27 -17.26 -13.81
C ASP A 291 -18.34 -18.23 -13.06
N PHE A 292 -18.38 -18.18 -11.72
CA PHE A 292 -17.57 -19.03 -10.86
C PHE A 292 -18.41 -19.66 -9.73
N ARG A 293 -18.00 -20.86 -9.33
CA ARG A 293 -18.36 -21.42 -8.04
C ARG A 293 -17.11 -21.37 -7.16
N TRP A 294 -17.22 -20.68 -6.03
CA TRP A 294 -16.19 -20.65 -5.00
C TRP A 294 -16.23 -21.94 -4.17
#